data_AF-A0A2E7JQA1-F1
#
_entry.id   AF-A0A2E7JQA1-F1
#
_cell.length_a   1.000
_cell.length_b   1.000
_cell.length_c   1.000
_cell.angle_alpha   90.00
_cell.angle_beta   90.00
_cell.angle_gamma   90.00
#
_symmetry.space_group_name_H-M   'P 1'
#
loop_
_entity.id
_entity.type
_entity.pdbx_description
1 polymer ?
#
loop_
_entity_poly.entity_id
_entity_poly.type
_entity_poly.pdbx_seq_one_letter_code
_entity_poly.pdbx_strand_id
1 'polypeptide(L)'
;KLRDKDCTATFELVTPNESWDVEPLDYLTYRQARKMPSRPYMSVQFARHLAAEARAAGYSQVKVHAHIDCSLNGRHEFPLIDPKVDLSQQHYGMGPSAWILPLPESEPGELY
;
A
#
# COMPACT_ATOMS: atom_id res chain seq x y z
N LYS A 1 25.33 0.59 -6.41
CA LYS A 1 24.24 -0.32 -5.98
C LYS A 1 23.14 0.56 -5.41
N LEU A 2 21.97 0.55 -6.06
CA LEU A 2 20.80 1.37 -5.69
C LEU A 2 20.22 0.82 -4.37
N ARG A 3 19.58 1.68 -3.54
CA ARG A 3 19.02 1.30 -2.23
C ARG A 3 18.18 0.02 -2.34
N ASP A 4 18.55 -1.02 -1.58
CA ASP A 4 17.74 -2.24 -1.46
C ASP A 4 16.51 -1.89 -0.60
N LYS A 5 15.32 -2.08 -1.17
CA LYS A 5 14.05 -1.79 -0.52
C LYS A 5 13.18 -3.04 -0.57
N ASP A 6 12.91 -3.59 0.59
CA ASP A 6 12.02 -4.74 0.77
C ASP A 6 10.71 -4.22 1.36
N CYS A 7 9.59 -4.64 0.78
CA CYS A 7 8.27 -4.19 1.21
C CYS A 7 7.27 -5.32 1.14
N THR A 8 6.36 -5.36 2.10
CA THR A 8 5.17 -6.21 2.14
C THR A 8 3.93 -5.35 1.91
N ALA A 9 2.83 -5.97 1.49
CA ALA A 9 1.57 -5.26 1.34
C ALA A 9 0.37 -6.19 1.55
N THR A 10 -0.55 -5.74 2.38
CA THR A 10 -1.91 -6.28 2.51
C THR A 10 -2.90 -5.13 2.36
N PHE A 11 -4.08 -5.40 1.81
CA PHE A 11 -5.13 -4.40 1.61
C PHE A 11 -6.35 -4.78 2.42
N GLU A 12 -6.96 -3.81 3.09
CA GLU A 12 -8.24 -4.00 3.78
C GLU A 12 -9.33 -3.29 2.98
N LEU A 13 -10.37 -4.03 2.60
CA LEU A 13 -11.60 -3.45 2.07
C LEU A 13 -12.59 -3.26 3.21
N VAL A 14 -13.18 -2.06 3.29
CA VAL A 14 -14.15 -1.72 4.33
C VAL A 14 -15.44 -1.24 3.68
N THR A 15 -16.55 -1.81 4.13
CA THR A 15 -17.92 -1.43 3.80
C THR A 15 -18.67 -1.06 5.09
N PRO A 16 -19.92 -0.56 5.03
CA PRO A 16 -20.70 -0.28 6.24
C PRO A 16 -20.98 -1.51 7.12
N ASN A 17 -21.01 -2.70 6.53
CA ASN A 17 -21.46 -3.91 7.21
C ASN A 17 -20.32 -4.88 7.53
N GLU A 18 -19.21 -4.79 6.81
CA GLU A 18 -18.12 -5.76 6.87
C GLU A 18 -16.80 -5.17 6.38
N SER A 19 -15.70 -5.79 6.81
CA SER A 19 -14.37 -5.60 6.27
C SER A 19 -13.67 -6.94 6.08
N TRP A 20 -12.73 -6.98 5.13
CA TRP A 20 -11.90 -8.16 4.88
C TRP A 20 -10.55 -7.77 4.28
N ASP A 21 -9.57 -8.63 4.54
CA ASP A 21 -8.23 -8.50 3.99
C ASP A 21 -8.13 -9.14 2.61
N VAL A 22 -7.29 -8.53 1.77
CA VAL A 22 -6.94 -9.00 0.43
C VAL A 22 -5.43 -9.08 0.29
N GLU A 23 -4.97 -10.26 -0.08
CA GLU A 23 -3.59 -10.50 -0.45
C GLU A 23 -3.38 -10.13 -1.92
N PRO A 24 -2.39 -9.28 -2.26
CA PRO A 24 -2.13 -8.90 -3.65
C PRO A 24 -1.89 -10.08 -4.59
N LEU A 25 -1.41 -11.21 -4.07
CA LEU A 25 -1.15 -12.43 -4.84
C LEU A 25 -2.44 -13.13 -5.33
N ASP A 26 -3.60 -12.82 -4.75
CA ASP A 26 -4.89 -13.34 -5.21
C ASP A 26 -5.33 -12.71 -6.54
N TYR A 27 -4.80 -11.50 -6.84
CA TYR A 27 -5.19 -10.68 -7.99
C TYR A 27 -4.07 -10.44 -8.99
N LEU A 28 -2.83 -10.34 -8.50
CA LEU A 28 -1.68 -9.91 -9.28
C LEU A 28 -0.73 -11.07 -9.51
N THR A 29 -0.02 -11.03 -10.64
CA THR A 29 1.12 -11.94 -10.82
C THR A 29 2.16 -11.71 -9.73
N TYR A 30 2.91 -12.76 -9.36
CA TYR A 30 4.01 -12.65 -8.39
C TYR A 30 4.96 -11.46 -8.67
N ARG A 31 5.25 -11.18 -9.95
CA ARG A 31 6.09 -10.04 -10.36
C ARG A 31 5.46 -8.68 -10.06
N GLN A 32 4.14 -8.54 -10.23
CA GLN A 32 3.41 -7.31 -9.93
C GLN A 32 3.26 -7.13 -8.42
N ALA A 33 2.86 -8.20 -7.70
CA ALA A 33 2.72 -8.21 -6.25
C ALA A 33 4.04 -7.85 -5.54
N ARG A 34 5.19 -8.31 -6.04
CA ARG A 34 6.51 -7.91 -5.49
C ARG A 34 6.91 -6.48 -5.78
N LYS A 35 6.47 -5.88 -6.88
CA LYS A 35 6.89 -4.52 -7.28
C LYS A 35 5.99 -3.43 -6.73
N MET A 36 4.69 -3.71 -6.62
CA MET A 36 3.66 -2.76 -6.24
C MET A 36 3.88 -2.09 -4.87
N PRO A 37 4.26 -2.80 -3.78
CA PRO A 37 4.38 -2.20 -2.44
C PRO A 37 5.38 -1.05 -2.40
N SER A 38 6.51 -1.19 -3.11
CA SER A 38 7.54 -0.16 -3.18
C SER A 38 7.16 1.07 -4.02
N ARG A 39 6.04 1.04 -4.74
CA ARG A 39 5.63 2.00 -5.78
C ARG A 39 4.22 2.54 -5.48
N PRO A 40 4.10 3.69 -4.78
CA PRO A 40 2.82 4.23 -4.33
C PRO A 40 1.76 4.38 -5.42
N TYR A 41 2.15 4.72 -6.66
CA TYR A 41 1.21 4.81 -7.78
C TYR A 41 0.54 3.45 -8.10
N MET A 42 1.27 2.34 -7.98
CA MET A 42 0.74 1.00 -8.23
C MET A 42 -0.22 0.60 -7.12
N SER A 43 0.09 0.94 -5.86
CA SER A 43 -0.79 0.70 -4.72
C SER A 43 -2.13 1.45 -4.88
N VAL A 44 -2.10 2.71 -5.34
CA VAL A 44 -3.32 3.46 -5.68
C VAL A 44 -4.10 2.82 -6.82
N GLN A 45 -3.42 2.39 -7.88
CA GLN A 45 -4.07 1.69 -9.00
C GLN A 45 -4.74 0.39 -8.55
N PHE A 46 -4.07 -0.39 -7.70
CA PHE A 46 -4.60 -1.63 -7.17
C PHE A 46 -5.78 -1.38 -6.21
N ALA A 47 -5.68 -0.41 -5.32
CA ALA A 47 -6.78 -0.02 -4.44
C ALA A 47 -8.04 0.41 -5.21
N ARG A 48 -7.87 1.14 -6.33
CA ARG A 48 -8.99 1.50 -7.21
C ARG A 48 -9.60 0.30 -7.91
N HIS A 49 -8.77 -0.67 -8.31
CA HIS A 49 -9.24 -1.92 -8.91
C HIS A 49 -10.11 -2.71 -7.93
N LEU A 50 -9.62 -2.93 -6.70
CA LEU A 50 -10.37 -3.60 -5.63
C LEU A 50 -11.70 -2.89 -5.33
N ALA A 51 -11.68 -1.56 -5.22
CA ALA A 51 -12.88 -0.78 -4.98
C ALA A 51 -13.89 -0.87 -6.13
N ALA A 52 -13.43 -0.92 -7.38
CA ALA A 52 -14.31 -1.05 -8.55
C ALA A 52 -14.95 -2.45 -8.60
N GLU A 53 -14.19 -3.50 -8.30
CA GLU A 53 -14.68 -4.87 -8.26
C GLU A 53 -15.71 -5.09 -7.16
N ALA A 54 -15.44 -4.62 -5.93
CA ALA A 54 -16.40 -4.70 -4.84
C ALA A 54 -17.70 -3.95 -5.16
N ARG A 55 -17.62 -2.77 -5.78
CA ARG A 55 -18.82 -2.04 -6.25
C ARG A 55 -19.58 -2.81 -7.34
N ALA A 56 -18.88 -3.45 -8.25
CA ALA A 56 -19.50 -4.31 -9.28
C ALA A 56 -20.19 -5.54 -8.68
N ALA A 57 -19.70 -6.03 -7.53
CA ALA A 57 -20.32 -7.11 -6.75
C ALA A 57 -21.52 -6.64 -5.90
N GLY A 58 -21.83 -5.33 -5.87
CA GLY A 58 -22.99 -4.77 -5.17
C GLY A 58 -22.67 -4.10 -3.83
N TYR A 59 -21.40 -4.04 -3.41
CA TYR A 59 -21.02 -3.33 -2.18
C TYR A 59 -21.10 -1.82 -2.36
N SER A 60 -21.58 -1.13 -1.32
CA SER A 60 -21.69 0.33 -1.27
C SER A 60 -20.71 0.92 -0.28
N GLN A 61 -20.36 2.21 -0.47
CA GLN A 61 -19.44 2.96 0.40
C GLN A 61 -18.07 2.27 0.64
N VAL A 62 -17.61 1.50 -0.35
CA VAL A 62 -16.34 0.77 -0.30
C VAL A 62 -15.17 1.75 -0.16
N LYS A 63 -14.37 1.53 0.90
CA LYS A 63 -13.06 2.14 1.14
C LYS A 63 -11.99 1.07 1.05
N VAL A 64 -10.78 1.45 0.63
CA VAL A 64 -9.65 0.53 0.58
C VAL A 64 -8.47 1.14 1.32
N HIS A 65 -8.04 0.47 2.37
CA HIS A 65 -6.86 0.82 3.15
C HIS A 65 -5.69 -0.08 2.74
N ALA A 66 -4.47 0.45 2.78
CA ALA A 66 -3.27 -0.29 2.42
C ALA A 66 -2.29 -0.32 3.60
N HIS A 67 -1.90 -1.53 3.98
CA HIS A 67 -0.90 -1.78 5.00
C HIS A 67 0.40 -2.16 4.28
N ILE A 68 1.25 -1.16 4.07
CA ILE A 68 2.49 -1.30 3.29
C ILE A 68 3.66 -0.90 4.16
N ASP A 69 4.35 -1.91 4.67
CA ASP A 69 5.56 -1.76 5.44
C ASP A 69 6.78 -1.99 4.56
N CYS A 70 7.78 -1.14 4.72
CA CYS A 70 9.00 -1.18 3.93
C CYS A 70 10.24 -1.07 4.81
N SER A 71 11.24 -1.89 4.53
CA SER A 71 12.61 -1.72 5.00
C SER A 71 13.45 -1.08 3.89
N LEU A 72 14.31 -0.15 4.27
CA LEU A 72 15.27 0.49 3.37
C LEU A 72 16.68 0.22 3.86
N ASN A 73 17.49 -0.50 3.07
CA ASN A 73 18.86 -0.89 3.40
C ASN A 73 18.99 -1.60 4.77
N GLY A 74 18.06 -2.51 5.09
CA GLY A 74 18.07 -3.27 6.35
C GLY A 74 17.67 -2.48 7.59
N ARG A 75 17.14 -1.26 7.44
CA ARG A 75 16.55 -0.49 8.55
C ARG A 75 15.26 -1.15 9.04
N HIS A 76 14.82 -0.76 10.24
CA HIS A 76 13.51 -1.14 10.75
C HIS A 76 12.41 -0.82 9.72
N GLU A 77 11.44 -1.71 9.59
CA GLU A 77 10.27 -1.53 8.73
C GLU A 77 9.48 -0.29 9.14
N PHE A 78 8.99 0.47 8.17
CA PHE A 78 8.14 1.61 8.42
C PHE A 78 7.01 1.66 7.40
N PRO A 79 5.85 2.21 7.79
CA PRO A 79 4.74 2.36 6.86
C PRO A 79 5.12 3.36 5.78
N LEU A 80 5.01 2.95 4.51
CA LEU A 80 5.24 3.82 3.36
C LEU A 80 4.01 4.70 3.05
N ILE A 81 2.83 4.16 3.31
CA ILE A 81 1.53 4.79 3.03
C ILE A 81 0.78 4.89 4.35
N ASP A 82 0.07 6.00 4.58
CA ASP A 82 -0.80 6.15 5.74
C ASP A 82 -1.92 5.09 5.70
N PRO A 83 -1.95 4.12 6.63
CA PRO A 83 -2.94 3.05 6.59
C PRO A 83 -4.36 3.57 6.86
N LYS A 84 -4.53 4.79 7.36
CA LYS A 84 -5.84 5.35 7.71
C LYS A 84 -6.54 6.04 6.54
N VAL A 85 -5.84 6.29 5.44
CA VAL A 85 -6.47 6.93 4.28
C VAL A 85 -7.19 5.91 3.41
N ASP A 86 -8.31 6.30 2.83
CA ASP A 86 -8.91 5.54 1.74
C ASP A 86 -8.06 5.75 0.48
N LEU A 87 -7.20 4.78 0.19
CA LEU A 87 -6.23 4.80 -0.90
C LEU A 87 -6.92 4.80 -2.27
N SER A 88 -8.15 4.27 -2.36
CA SER A 88 -8.92 4.23 -3.60
C SER A 88 -9.30 5.63 -4.11
N GLN A 89 -9.41 6.60 -3.20
CA GLN A 89 -9.75 8.00 -3.50
C GLN A 89 -8.52 8.90 -3.67
N GLN A 90 -7.32 8.39 -3.37
CA GLN A 90 -6.11 9.19 -3.48
C GLN A 90 -5.64 9.30 -4.93
N HIS A 91 -5.01 10.42 -5.26
CA HIS A 91 -4.39 10.65 -6.56
C HIS A 91 -2.87 10.75 -6.41
N TYR A 92 -2.15 10.24 -7.42
CA TYR A 92 -0.72 10.45 -7.57
C TYR A 92 -0.50 11.55 -8.61
N GLY A 93 0.07 12.69 -8.20
CA GLY A 93 0.21 13.89 -9.03
C GLY A 93 1.61 14.52 -8.95
N MET A 94 1.78 15.70 -9.57
CA MET A 94 3.01 16.49 -9.50
C MET A 94 3.08 17.27 -8.18
N GLY A 95 3.28 16.57 -7.07
CA GLY A 95 3.43 17.18 -5.75
C GLY A 95 3.55 16.13 -4.65
N PRO A 96 3.99 16.54 -3.44
CA PRO A 96 4.03 15.64 -2.29
C PRO A 96 2.61 15.23 -1.92
N SER A 97 2.34 13.92 -2.00
CA SER A 97 1.11 13.31 -1.52
C SER A 97 1.15 13.17 -0.01
N ALA A 98 0.22 13.80 0.71
CA ALA A 98 0.16 13.74 2.19
C ALA A 98 -0.01 12.32 2.75
N TRP A 99 -0.56 11.40 1.94
CA TRP A 99 -0.74 9.99 2.28
C TRP A 99 0.51 9.12 2.08
N ILE A 100 1.58 9.66 1.49
CA ILE A 100 2.88 9.00 1.44
C ILE A 100 3.69 9.49 2.64
N LEU A 101 4.01 8.57 3.54
CA LEU A 101 4.68 8.93 4.78
C LEU A 101 6.17 9.21 4.53
N PRO A 102 6.75 10.21 5.22
CA PRO A 102 8.17 10.47 5.13
C PRO A 102 8.95 9.28 5.69
N LEU A 103 10.16 9.07 5.15
CA LEU A 103 11.10 8.12 5.74
C LEU A 103 11.37 8.57 7.19
N PRO A 104 11.18 7.70 8.20
CA PRO A 104 11.56 8.04 9.56
C PRO A 104 13.06 8.31 9.61
N GLU A 105 13.45 9.34 10.35
CA GLU A 105 14.84 9.55 10.78
C GLU A 105 15.24 8.39 11.68
N SER A 106 15.67 7.30 11.07
CA SER A 106 16.31 6.17 11.73
C SER A 106 17.81 6.38 11.63
N GLU A 107 18.49 6.29 12.77
CA GLU A 107 19.94 6.11 12.80
C GLU A 107 20.31 4.87 11.95
N PRO A 108 21.44 4.88 11.22
CA PRO A 108 21.90 3.69 10.52
C PRO A 108 21.99 2.54 11.53
N GLY A 109 21.23 1.47 11.29
CA GLY A 109 21.21 0.32 12.19
C GLY A 109 22.63 -0.17 12.45
N GLU A 110 22.97 -0.33 13.73
CA GLU A 110 24.17 -1.04 14.14
C GLU A 110 24.21 -2.36 13.37
N LEU A 111 25.20 -2.48 12.48
CA LEU A 111 25.55 -3.76 11.87
C LEU A 111 26.07 -4.64 13.00
N TYR A 112 25.24 -5.55 13.51
CA TYR A 112 25.70 -6.68 14.31
C TYR A 112 26.32 -7.75 13.41
#